data_AF-A0A1Q9R1P7-F1
#
_entry.id   AF-A0A1Q9R1P7-F1
#
_cell.length_a   1.000
_cell.length_b   1.000
_cell.length_c   1.000
_cell.angle_alpha   90.00
_cell.angle_beta   90.00
_cell.angle_gamma   90.00
#
_symmetry.space_group_name_H-M   'P 1'
#
loop_
_entity.id
_entity.type
_entity.pdbx_description
1 polymer ?
#
loop_
_entity_poly.entity_id
_entity_poly.type
_entity_poly.pdbx_seq_one_letter_code
_entity_poly.pdbx_strand_id
1 'polypeptide(L)' 'MSINPIRNDDELRAALERLEAIYQAERETPEAIEMEALVAAISAYESEHYPLTDHKIT' A
#
# COMPACT_ATOMS: atom_id res chain seq x y z
N MET A 1 -2.50 8.01 -13.17
CA MET A 1 -2.42 8.74 -11.88
C MET A 1 -1.01 8.56 -11.34
N SER A 2 -0.43 9.55 -10.66
CA SER A 2 0.90 9.43 -10.03
C SER A 2 0.71 9.40 -8.52
N ILE A 3 0.72 8.19 -7.93
CA ILE A 3 0.75 8.04 -6.47
C ILE A 3 2.18 8.29 -6.01
N ASN A 4 2.34 9.18 -5.03
CA ASN A 4 3.64 9.47 -4.43
C ASN A 4 4.06 8.31 -3.51
N PRO A 5 5.36 8.02 -3.39
CA PRO A 5 5.85 7.07 -2.40
C PRO A 5 5.49 7.54 -0.98
N ILE A 6 5.13 6.59 -0.13
CA ILE A 6 4.86 6.80 1.30
C ILE A 6 6.20 7.05 2.00
N ARG A 7 6.27 8.06 2.88
CA ARG A 7 7.51 8.53 3.53
C ARG A 7 7.51 8.40 5.04
N ASN A 8 6.35 8.18 5.64
CA ASN A 8 6.17 8.10 7.09
C ASN A 8 4.90 7.32 7.45
N ASP A 9 4.75 7.02 8.74
CA ASP A 9 3.65 6.19 9.23
C ASP A 9 2.28 6.87 9.14
N ASP A 10 2.21 8.21 9.13
CA ASP A 10 0.94 8.94 8.95
C ASP A 10 0.43 8.77 7.51
N GLU A 11 1.33 8.91 6.54
CA GLU A 11 1.04 8.63 5.13
C GLU A 11 0.70 7.15 4.89
N LEU A 12 1.37 6.23 5.59
CA LEU A 12 1.03 4.80 5.56
C LEU A 12 -0.40 4.56 6.04
N ARG A 13 -0.79 5.16 7.17
CA ARG A 13 -2.14 5.02 7.74
C ARG A 13 -3.19 5.59 6.79
N ALA A 14 -2.96 6.79 6.26
CA ALA A 14 -3.87 7.39 5.28
C ALA A 14 -4.01 6.53 4.01
N ALA A 15 -2.91 5.93 3.53
CA ALA A 15 -2.93 5.02 2.39
C ALA A 15 -3.73 3.74 2.68
N LEU A 16 -3.60 3.17 3.88
CA LEU A 16 -4.38 2.01 4.32
C LEU A 16 -5.87 2.34 4.43
N GLU A 17 -6.22 3.46 5.07
CA GLU A 17 -7.62 3.91 5.18
C GLU A 17 -8.25 4.15 3.81
N ARG A 18 -7.49 4.73 2.87
CA ARG A 18 -7.95 4.92 1.49
C ARG A 18 -8.11 3.59 0.77
N LEU A 19 -7.16 2.68 0.93
CA LEU A 19 -7.19 1.35 0.34
C LEU A 19 -8.42 0.58 0.81
N GLU A 20 -8.74 0.60 2.10
CA GLU A 20 -9.94 -0.05 2.66
C GLU A 20 -11.23 0.45 2.00
N ALA A 21 -11.32 1.76 1.71
CA ALA A 21 -12.49 2.35 1.07
C ALA A 21 -12.70 1.91 -0.39
N ILE A 22 -11.63 1.54 -1.10
CA ILE A 22 -11.66 1.20 -2.53
C ILE A 22 -11.26 -0.25 -2.81
N TYR A 23 -11.05 -1.07 -1.79
CA TYR A 23 -10.57 -2.45 -1.93
C TYR A 23 -11.50 -3.34 -2.75
N GLN A 24 -12.79 -3.02 -2.78
CA GLN A 24 -13.81 -3.73 -3.56
C GLN A 24 -14.17 -3.03 -4.87
N ALA A 25 -13.35 -2.08 -5.33
CA ALA A 25 -13.59 -1.38 -6.59
C ALA A 25 -13.71 -2.38 -7.76
N GLU A 26 -14.68 -2.13 -8.65
CA GLU A 26 -14.83 -2.93 -9.85
C GLU A 26 -13.60 -2.78 -10.76
N ARG A 27 -13.25 -3.86 -11.47
CA ARG A 27 -12.07 -3.84 -12.35
C ARG A 27 -12.23 -2.77 -13.43
N GLU A 28 -11.10 -2.25 -13.89
CA GLU A 28 -11.02 -1.22 -14.95
C GLU A 28 -11.65 0.14 -14.57
N THR A 29 -12.01 0.34 -13.30
CA THR A 29 -12.39 1.65 -12.76
C THR A 29 -11.16 2.45 -12.33
N PRO A 30 -11.25 3.80 -12.28
CA PRO A 30 -10.22 4.64 -11.69
C PRO A 30 -9.85 4.21 -10.26
N GLU A 31 -10.83 3.77 -9.47
CA GLU A 31 -10.66 3.29 -8.11
C GLU A 31 -9.86 1.98 -8.06
N ALA A 32 -10.06 1.05 -9.00
CA ALA A 32 -9.24 -0.15 -9.09
C ALA A 32 -7.78 0.19 -9.47
N ILE A 33 -7.58 1.15 -10.38
CA ILE A 33 -6.25 1.63 -10.75
C ILE A 33 -5.56 2.30 -9.55
N GLU A 34 -6.32 3.06 -8.75
CA GLU A 34 -5.83 3.67 -7.51
C GLU A 34 -5.48 2.61 -6.45
N MET A 35 -6.33 1.60 -6.27
CA MET A 35 -6.12 0.47 -5.36
C MET A 35 -4.79 -0.24 -5.66
N GLU A 36 -4.55 -0.60 -6.93
CA GLU A 36 -3.31 -1.27 -7.34
C GLU A 36 -2.06 -0.42 -7.03
N ALA A 37 -2.15 0.88 -7.27
CA ALA A 37 -1.05 1.80 -6.99
C ALA A 37 -0.82 2.00 -5.48
N LEU A 38 -1.88 2.03 -4.65
CA LEU A 38 -1.75 2.09 -3.19
C LEU A 38 -1.11 0.83 -2.62
N VAL A 39 -1.52 -0.36 -3.09
CA VAL A 39 -0.92 -1.63 -2.67
C VAL A 39 0.59 -1.64 -2.98
N ALA A 40 0.99 -1.18 -4.17
CA ALA A 40 2.40 -1.10 -4.53
C ALA A 40 3.19 -0.12 -3.64
N ALA A 41 2.61 1.06 -3.33
CA ALA A 41 3.25 2.07 -2.49
C ALA A 41 3.39 1.60 -1.03
N ILE A 42 2.35 0.96 -0.48
CA ILE A 42 2.34 0.39 0.88
C ILE A 42 3.40 -0.70 0.99
N SER A 43 3.42 -1.65 0.05
CA SER A 43 4.39 -2.75 0.03
C SER A 43 5.84 -2.26 -0.03
N ALA A 44 6.12 -1.23 -0.85
CA ALA A 44 7.45 -0.63 -0.91
C ALA A 44 7.88 -0.04 0.44
N TYR A 45 7.01 0.76 1.08
CA TYR A 45 7.29 1.34 2.40
C TYR A 45 7.47 0.27 3.48
N GLU A 46 6.58 -0.73 3.51
CA GLU A 46 6.66 -1.83 4.47
C GLU A 46 7.95 -2.65 4.30
N SER A 47 8.37 -2.91 3.07
CA SER A 47 9.63 -3.62 2.82
C SER A 47 10.86 -2.86 3.32
N GLU A 48 10.84 -1.53 3.28
CA GLU A 48 11.94 -0.68 3.76
C GLU A 48 11.90 -0.47 5.28
N HIS A 49 10.72 -0.27 5.86
CA HIS A 49 10.53 0.11 7.26
C HIS A 49 10.22 -1.05 8.20
N TYR A 50 9.56 -2.09 7.70
CA TYR A 50 9.14 -3.28 8.44
C TYR A 50 9.65 -4.55 7.74
N PRO A 51 10.98 -4.70 7.55
CA PRO A 51 11.53 -5.85 6.87
C PRO A 51 11.13 -7.13 7.61
N LEU A 52 10.62 -8.13 6.87
CA LEU A 52 10.25 -9.46 7.36
C LEU A 52 11.51 -10.24 7.79
N THR A 53 12.20 -9.76 8.81
CA THR A 53 13.38 -10.40 9.39
C THR A 53 12.98 -11.14 10.66
N ASP A 54 12.06 -12.10 10.54
CA ASP A 54 11.95 -13.19 11.51
C ASP A 54 11.30 -14.43 10.87
N HIS A 55 12.09 -15.15 10.07
CA HIS A 55 11.93 -16.59 10.02
C HIS A 55 13.32 -17.23 9.91
N LYS A 56 14.04 -17.20 11.03
CA LYS A 56 15.08 -18.19 11.30
C LYS A 56 14.38 -19.54 11.47
N ILE A 57 14.05 -20.20 10.36
CA ILE A 57 13.91 -21.65 10.33
C ILE A 57 15.31 -22.21 10.53
N THR A 58 15.69 -22.37 11.80
CA THR A 58 16.83 -23.17 12.26
C THR A 58 16.28 -24.48 12.79
#